data_AF-A0A661SC65-F1
#
_entry.id   AF-A0A661SC65-F1
#
_cell.length_a   1.000
_cell.length_b   1.000
_cell.length_c   1.000
_cell.angle_alpha   90.00
_cell.angle_beta   90.00
_cell.angle_gamma   90.00
#
_symmetry.space_group_name_H-M   'P 1'
#
loop_
_entity.id
_entity.type
_entity.pdbx_description
1 polymer ?
#
loop_
_entity_poly.entity_id
_entity_poly.type
_entity_poly.pdbx_seq_one_letter_code
_entity_poly.pdbx_strand_id
1 'polypeptide(L)'
;MFITNIDVKDPFITFDRYDDRSLIENKLFREVKQNWHFEHPPKKTKEGVYVQAYMTMAMKALTTAFLKWQQDQLKLEALGKPGTWQMYRRKIKVLNRNKLIVFADDNFGIFPSHEVFMLANVPVRDTEKELNITRGRVYAKYTEPLHSKKS
;
A
#
# COMPACT_ATOMS: atom_id res chain seq x y z
N MET A 1 9.40 -31.80 -32.85
CA MET A 1 10.34 -30.98 -33.64
C MET A 1 10.08 -29.52 -33.28
N PHE A 2 11.09 -28.80 -32.79
CA PHE A 2 10.99 -27.38 -32.44
C PHE A 2 11.72 -26.55 -33.47
N ILE A 3 11.10 -25.44 -33.89
CA ILE A 3 11.72 -24.46 -34.77
C ILE A 3 11.93 -23.20 -33.92
N THR A 4 13.16 -22.72 -33.84
CA THR A 4 13.53 -21.56 -33.02
C THR A 4 14.46 -20.63 -33.79
N ASN A 5 14.33 -19.33 -33.53
CA ASN A 5 15.26 -18.30 -34.03
C ASN A 5 16.37 -17.97 -33.02
N ILE A 6 16.49 -18.79 -31.96
CA ILE A 6 17.50 -18.64 -30.91
C ILE A 6 18.72 -19.49 -31.27
N ASP A 7 19.91 -18.97 -30.99
CA ASP A 7 21.18 -19.71 -31.16
C ASP A 7 21.15 -21.01 -30.33
N VAL A 8 21.23 -22.15 -31.00
CA VAL A 8 21.07 -23.48 -30.38
C VAL A 8 22.42 -23.99 -29.89
N LYS A 9 22.99 -23.29 -28.91
CA LYS A 9 24.18 -23.77 -28.17
C LYS A 9 23.82 -24.77 -27.08
N ASP A 10 22.66 -24.57 -26.46
CA ASP A 10 22.07 -25.48 -25.48
C ASP A 10 20.60 -25.77 -25.87
N PRO A 11 20.32 -26.96 -26.42
CA PRO A 11 18.96 -27.35 -26.81
C PRO A 11 17.98 -27.41 -25.64
N PHE A 12 18.44 -27.67 -24.41
CA PHE A 12 17.56 -27.79 -23.24
C PHE A 12 16.93 -26.45 -22.86
N ILE A 13 17.64 -25.34 -23.05
CA ILE A 13 17.08 -23.99 -22.84
C ILE A 13 15.88 -23.74 -23.76
N THR A 14 15.95 -24.20 -25.01
CA THR A 14 14.84 -24.05 -25.97
C THR A 14 13.66 -24.95 -25.58
N PHE A 15 13.96 -26.15 -25.08
CA PHE A 15 12.94 -27.07 -24.59
C PHE A 15 12.20 -26.53 -23.35
N ASP A 16 12.94 -26.08 -22.33
CA ASP A 16 12.37 -25.52 -21.10
C ASP A 16 11.50 -24.29 -21.37
N ARG A 17 11.96 -23.39 -22.25
CA ARG A 17 11.15 -22.23 -22.68
C ARG A 17 9.89 -22.64 -23.43
N TYR A 18 9.91 -23.77 -24.14
CA TYR A 18 8.71 -24.28 -24.78
C TYR A 18 7.75 -24.91 -23.77
N ASP A 19 8.26 -25.52 -22.71
CA ASP A 19 7.44 -26.11 -21.64
C ASP A 19 6.60 -25.05 -20.90
N ASP A 20 7.12 -23.82 -20.76
CA ASP A 20 6.37 -22.65 -20.26
C ASP A 20 5.08 -22.35 -21.05
N ARG A 21 4.93 -22.86 -22.28
CA ARG A 21 3.67 -22.76 -23.04
C ARG A 21 2.49 -23.37 -22.28
N SER A 22 2.72 -24.46 -21.56
CA SER A 22 1.70 -25.13 -20.74
C SER A 22 1.17 -24.21 -19.62
N LEU A 23 1.98 -23.27 -19.13
CA LEU A 23 1.56 -22.28 -18.14
C LEU A 23 0.53 -21.31 -18.70
N ILE A 24 0.69 -20.88 -19.96
CA ILE A 24 -0.28 -19.99 -20.63
C ILE A 24 -1.61 -20.72 -20.77
N GLU A 25 -1.59 -21.98 -21.22
CA GLU A 25 -2.82 -22.75 -21.38
C GLU A 25 -3.57 -22.95 -20.05
N ASN A 26 -2.85 -23.38 -19.02
CA ASN A 26 -3.47 -23.72 -17.74
C ASN A 26 -3.84 -22.52 -16.87
N LYS A 27 -3.01 -21.46 -16.84
CA LYS A 27 -3.20 -20.30 -15.94
C LYS A 27 -3.90 -19.12 -16.61
N LEU A 28 -3.80 -19.00 -17.94
CA LEU A 28 -4.48 -17.94 -18.68
C LEU A 28 -5.75 -18.48 -19.32
N PHE A 29 -5.66 -19.37 -20.31
CA PHE A 29 -6.82 -19.74 -21.11
C PHE A 29 -7.88 -20.54 -20.34
N ARG A 30 -7.47 -21.59 -19.62
CA ARG A 30 -8.41 -22.40 -18.84
C ARG A 30 -9.09 -21.58 -17.76
N GLU A 31 -8.31 -20.80 -17.03
CA GLU A 31 -8.83 -20.01 -15.91
C GLU A 31 -9.74 -18.86 -16.37
N VAL A 32 -9.39 -18.15 -17.44
CA VAL A 32 -10.22 -17.06 -17.99
C VAL A 32 -11.55 -17.59 -18.53
N LYS A 33 -11.56 -18.77 -19.18
CA LYS A 33 -12.80 -19.40 -19.65
C LYS A 33 -13.69 -19.88 -18.50
N GLN A 34 -13.11 -20.58 -17.53
CA GLN A 34 -13.87 -21.22 -16.46
C GLN A 34 -14.27 -20.26 -15.33
N ASN A 35 -13.32 -19.46 -14.84
CA ASN A 35 -13.53 -18.65 -13.63
C ASN A 35 -13.95 -17.20 -13.94
N TRP A 36 -13.65 -16.72 -15.15
CA TRP A 36 -13.94 -15.34 -15.54
C TRP A 36 -15.04 -15.22 -16.61
N HIS A 37 -15.74 -16.33 -16.90
CA HIS A 37 -16.87 -16.37 -17.82
C HIS A 37 -16.59 -15.69 -19.17
N PHE A 38 -15.37 -15.88 -19.70
CA PHE A 38 -14.94 -15.22 -20.93
C PHE A 38 -15.84 -15.53 -22.13
N GLU A 39 -16.46 -16.71 -22.14
CA GLU A 39 -17.37 -17.17 -23.20
C GLU A 39 -18.79 -16.55 -23.12
N HIS A 40 -19.05 -15.72 -22.11
CA HIS A 40 -20.35 -15.10 -21.87
C HIS A 40 -20.28 -13.57 -21.94
N PRO A 41 -20.14 -13.00 -23.15
CA PRO A 41 -20.13 -11.55 -23.32
C PRO A 41 -21.50 -10.95 -22.94
N PRO A 42 -21.53 -9.71 -22.43
CA PRO A 42 -22.75 -9.06 -21.96
C PRO A 42 -23.76 -8.80 -23.09
N LYS A 43 -23.29 -8.66 -24.34
CA LYS A 43 -24.10 -8.63 -25.55
C LYS A 43 -23.47 -9.52 -26.62
N LYS A 44 -24.28 -10.30 -27.33
CA LYS A 44 -23.86 -11.14 -28.47
C LYS A 44 -23.67 -10.31 -29.74
N THR A 45 -22.95 -9.19 -29.63
CA THR A 45 -22.52 -8.36 -30.76
C THR A 45 -21.00 -8.36 -30.84
N LYS A 46 -20.43 -7.97 -31.97
CA LYS A 46 -18.98 -7.90 -32.18
C LYS A 46 -18.31 -6.99 -31.14
N GLU A 47 -18.92 -5.85 -30.87
CA GLU A 47 -18.45 -4.87 -29.88
C GLU A 47 -18.53 -5.44 -28.46
N GLY A 48 -19.60 -6.17 -28.13
CA GLY A 48 -19.77 -6.82 -26.83
C GLY A 48 -18.69 -7.87 -26.55
N VAL A 49 -18.28 -8.62 -27.57
CA VAL A 49 -17.17 -9.58 -27.48
C VAL A 49 -15.84 -8.85 -27.26
N TYR A 50 -15.59 -7.73 -27.96
CA TYR A 50 -14.36 -6.95 -27.74
C TYR A 50 -14.26 -6.42 -26.32
N VAL A 51 -15.32 -5.79 -25.81
CA VAL A 51 -15.33 -5.25 -24.44
C VAL A 51 -15.11 -6.37 -23.43
N GLN A 52 -15.79 -7.52 -23.58
CA GLN A 52 -15.58 -8.67 -22.71
C GLN A 52 -14.13 -9.15 -22.74
N ALA A 53 -13.54 -9.26 -23.93
CA ALA A 53 -12.18 -9.76 -24.08
C ALA A 53 -11.16 -8.83 -23.40
N TYR A 54 -11.21 -7.53 -23.70
CA TYR A 54 -10.28 -6.56 -23.13
C TYR A 54 -10.45 -6.41 -21.62
N MET A 55 -11.69 -6.26 -21.13
CA MET A 55 -11.94 -6.06 -19.71
C MET A 55 -11.54 -7.28 -18.89
N THR A 56 -11.86 -8.49 -19.36
CA THR A 56 -11.51 -9.72 -18.65
C THR A 56 -10.01 -9.94 -18.61
N MET A 57 -9.32 -9.75 -19.74
CA MET A 57 -7.86 -9.90 -19.82
C MET A 57 -7.13 -8.85 -18.97
N ALA A 58 -7.56 -7.59 -19.01
CA ALA A 58 -7.00 -6.53 -18.19
C ALA A 58 -7.21 -6.78 -16.70
N MET A 59 -8.43 -7.15 -16.30
CA MET A 59 -8.75 -7.44 -14.90
C MET A 59 -7.95 -8.63 -14.38
N LYS A 60 -7.84 -9.71 -15.16
CA LYS A 60 -7.03 -10.88 -14.82
C LYS A 60 -5.55 -10.52 -14.68
N ALA A 61 -5.00 -9.72 -15.59
CA ALA A 61 -3.61 -9.27 -15.50
C ALA A 61 -3.37 -8.44 -14.23
N LEU A 62 -4.25 -7.48 -13.93
CA LEU A 62 -4.17 -6.64 -12.74
C LEU A 62 -4.27 -7.46 -11.44
N THR A 63 -5.25 -8.37 -11.34
CA THR A 63 -5.39 -9.23 -10.15
C THR A 63 -4.20 -10.15 -9.99
N THR A 64 -3.69 -10.74 -11.08
CA THR A 64 -2.52 -11.62 -11.03
C THR A 64 -1.26 -10.86 -10.59
N ALA A 65 -1.04 -9.66 -11.12
CA ALA A 65 0.06 -8.79 -10.72
C ALA A 65 -0.05 -8.38 -9.24
N PHE A 66 -1.25 -8.02 -8.79
CA PHE A 66 -1.51 -7.65 -7.41
C PHE A 66 -1.28 -8.83 -6.44
N LEU A 67 -1.77 -10.03 -6.77
CA LEU A 67 -1.55 -11.22 -5.96
C LEU A 67 -0.08 -11.61 -5.90
N LYS A 68 0.65 -11.51 -7.01
CA LYS A 68 2.10 -11.74 -7.04
C LYS A 68 2.84 -10.74 -6.15
N TRP A 69 2.51 -9.45 -6.27
CA TRP A 69 3.05 -8.42 -5.41
C TRP A 69 2.76 -8.71 -3.94
N GLN A 70 1.54 -9.11 -3.60
CA GLN A 70 1.15 -9.47 -2.23
C GLN A 70 1.95 -10.66 -1.68
N GLN A 71 2.16 -11.70 -2.49
CA GLN A 71 3.01 -12.84 -2.10
C GLN A 71 4.45 -12.42 -1.87
N ASP A 72 5.01 -11.54 -2.72
CA ASP A 72 6.37 -11.05 -2.55
C ASP A 72 6.49 -10.16 -1.31
N GLN A 73 5.46 -9.37 -0.98
CA GLN A 73 5.41 -8.67 0.31
C GLN A 73 5.43 -9.63 1.50
N LEU A 74 4.62 -10.70 1.49
CA LEU A 74 4.61 -11.69 2.58
C LEU A 74 5.98 -12.37 2.77
N LYS A 75 6.70 -12.65 1.67
CA LYS A 75 8.06 -13.17 1.74
C LYS A 75 9.03 -12.16 2.37
N LEU A 76 8.90 -10.88 2.04
CA LEU A 76 9.70 -9.82 2.65
C LEU A 76 9.43 -9.67 4.15
N GLU A 77 8.19 -9.87 4.59
CA GLU A 77 7.84 -9.89 6.02
C GLU A 77 8.42 -11.07 6.76
N ALA A 78 8.39 -12.26 6.17
CA ALA A 78 9.05 -13.44 6.73
C ALA A 78 10.57 -13.22 6.89
N LEU A 79 11.15 -12.38 6.03
CA LEU A 79 12.55 -11.94 6.10
C LEU A 79 12.77 -10.74 7.03
N GLY A 80 11.75 -10.28 7.75
CA GLY A 80 11.83 -9.18 8.73
C GLY A 80 11.86 -7.77 8.13
N LYS A 81 11.59 -7.61 6.83
CA LYS A 81 11.54 -6.30 6.15
C LYS A 81 10.12 -5.71 6.22
N PRO A 82 9.95 -4.39 6.42
CA PRO A 82 8.63 -3.79 6.59
C PRO A 82 7.85 -3.78 5.26
N GLY A 83 6.91 -4.71 5.06
CA GLY A 83 6.22 -4.93 3.78
C GLY A 83 4.71 -4.67 3.76
N THR A 84 3.95 -5.08 4.78
CA THR A 84 2.48 -5.02 4.67
C THR A 84 1.89 -3.65 5.01
N TRP A 85 0.81 -3.32 4.30
CA TRP A 85 -0.14 -2.26 4.63
C TRP A 85 -0.65 -2.35 6.08
N GLN A 86 -0.78 -3.55 6.65
CA GLN A 86 -1.14 -3.74 8.06
C GLN A 86 0.02 -3.37 9.00
N MET A 87 1.27 -3.71 8.66
CA MET A 87 2.44 -3.23 9.40
C MET A 87 2.59 -1.71 9.28
N TYR A 88 2.35 -1.14 8.10
CA TYR A 88 2.32 0.29 7.87
C TYR A 88 1.22 0.97 8.72
N ARG A 89 -0.01 0.44 8.73
CA ARG A 89 -1.09 0.91 9.61
C ARG A 89 -0.75 0.76 11.09
N ARG A 90 -0.16 -0.37 11.51
CA ARG A 90 0.32 -0.57 12.89
C ARG A 90 1.39 0.45 13.25
N LYS A 91 2.35 0.70 12.35
CA LYS A 91 3.40 1.70 12.51
C LYS A 91 2.82 3.11 12.63
N ILE A 92 1.85 3.49 11.79
CA ILE A 92 1.13 4.76 11.91
C ILE A 92 0.38 4.85 13.24
N LYS A 93 -0.31 3.78 13.64
CA LYS A 93 -1.01 3.73 14.94
C LYS A 93 -0.04 3.91 16.12
N VAL A 94 1.15 3.33 16.06
CA VAL A 94 2.18 3.49 17.09
C VAL A 94 2.75 4.91 17.08
N LEU A 95 3.11 5.44 15.91
CA LEU A 95 3.66 6.80 15.74
C LEU A 95 2.67 7.91 16.13
N ASN A 96 1.37 7.66 16.00
CA ASN A 96 0.32 8.61 16.35
C ASN A 96 -0.36 8.28 17.69
N ARG A 97 0.10 7.26 18.43
CA ARG A 97 -0.50 6.87 19.73
C ARG A 97 -0.46 8.00 20.76
N ASN A 98 0.54 8.87 20.67
CA ASN A 98 0.77 10.00 21.56
C ASN A 98 0.34 11.35 20.98
N LYS A 99 -0.48 11.37 19.92
CA LYS A 99 -1.04 12.61 19.34
C LYS A 99 -2.53 12.70 19.65
N LEU A 100 -2.96 13.88 20.07
CA LEU A 100 -4.34 14.23 20.37
C LEU A 100 -4.82 15.26 19.36
N ILE A 101 -6.09 15.16 18.98
CA ILE A 101 -6.78 16.19 18.21
C ILE A 101 -7.51 17.05 19.24
N VAL A 102 -7.16 18.33 19.32
CA VAL A 102 -7.79 19.30 20.22
C VAL A 102 -8.66 20.21 19.38
N PHE A 103 -9.93 20.33 19.77
CA PHE A 103 -10.90 21.22 19.16
C PHE A 103 -11.09 22.44 20.06
N ALA A 104 -11.01 23.64 19.48
CA ALA A 104 -11.27 24.92 20.12
C ALA A 104 -12.18 25.72 19.19
N ASP A 105 -13.48 25.72 19.51
CA ASP A 105 -14.55 26.28 18.69
C ASP A 105 -14.47 25.79 17.23
N ASP A 106 -14.30 26.69 16.27
CA ASP A 106 -14.23 26.38 14.84
C ASP A 106 -12.87 25.86 14.37
N ASN A 107 -11.89 25.76 15.28
CA ASN A 107 -10.52 25.36 14.95
C ASN A 107 -10.17 24.00 15.54
N PHE A 108 -9.36 23.23 14.81
CA PHE A 108 -8.76 21.99 15.31
C PHE A 108 -7.25 21.97 15.09
N GLY A 109 -6.54 21.34 16.01
CA GLY A 109 -5.09 21.12 15.91
C GLY A 109 -4.70 19.75 16.40
N ILE A 110 -3.59 19.23 15.85
CA ILE A 110 -3.02 17.94 16.24
C ILE A 110 -1.77 18.21 17.07
N PHE A 111 -1.80 17.79 18.33
CA PHE A 111 -0.76 18.08 19.31
C PHE A 111 -0.27 16.79 19.99
N PRO A 112 1.01 16.69 20.36
CA PRO A 112 1.48 15.66 21.27
C PRO A 112 0.74 15.72 22.61
N SER A 113 0.37 14.57 23.18
CA SER A 113 -0.42 14.50 24.42
C SER A 113 0.23 15.24 25.59
N HIS A 114 1.54 15.15 25.75
CA HIS A 114 2.28 15.82 26.82
C HIS A 114 2.23 17.35 26.71
N GLU A 115 2.28 17.91 25.49
CA GLU A 115 2.18 19.35 25.27
C GLU A 115 0.78 19.87 25.64
N VAL A 116 -0.28 19.11 25.31
CA VAL A 116 -1.66 19.45 25.67
C VAL A 116 -1.85 19.46 27.19
N PHE A 117 -1.38 18.40 27.89
CA PHE A 117 -1.53 18.33 29.35
C PHE A 117 -0.75 19.43 30.08
N MET A 118 0.46 19.78 29.58
CA MET A 118 1.23 20.92 30.11
C MET A 118 0.51 22.26 29.90
N LEU A 119 -0.08 22.48 28.73
CA LEU A 119 -0.81 23.72 28.43
C LEU A 119 -2.11 23.84 29.25
N ALA A 120 -2.83 22.72 29.40
CA ALA A 120 -4.07 22.61 30.17
C ALA A 120 -3.85 22.59 31.70
N ASN A 121 -2.59 22.68 32.17
CA ASN A 121 -2.22 22.68 33.58
C ASN A 121 -2.69 21.42 34.35
N VAL A 122 -2.75 20.28 33.66
CA VAL A 122 -3.10 18.99 34.26
C VAL A 122 -1.81 18.37 34.84
N PRO A 123 -1.80 17.95 36.11
CA PRO A 123 -0.60 17.37 36.72
C PRO A 123 -0.31 16.00 36.10
N VAL A 124 0.75 15.92 35.30
CA VAL A 124 1.30 14.65 34.79
C VAL A 124 2.65 14.43 35.45
N ARG A 125 2.85 13.23 35.98
CA ARG A 125 4.05 12.87 36.73
C ARG A 125 5.31 12.96 35.85
N ASP A 126 6.33 13.64 36.36
CA ASP A 126 7.71 13.69 35.86
C ASP A 126 7.93 14.16 34.40
N THR A 127 6.90 14.71 33.73
CA THR A 127 6.98 15.09 32.30
C THR A 127 8.01 16.18 32.00
N GLU A 128 8.21 17.15 32.89
CA GLU A 128 9.18 18.23 32.69
C GLU A 128 10.62 17.75 32.84
N LYS A 129 10.86 16.77 33.73
CA LYS A 129 12.19 16.18 33.99
C LYS A 129 12.58 15.18 32.90
N GLU A 130 11.64 14.35 32.46
CA GLU A 130 11.90 13.31 31.45
C GLU A 130 12.07 13.88 30.04
N LEU A 131 11.32 14.93 29.68
CA LEU A 131 11.36 15.52 28.34
C LEU A 131 12.24 16.77 28.26
N ASN A 132 12.71 17.31 29.39
CA ASN A 132 13.47 18.56 29.49
C ASN A 132 12.75 19.74 28.78
N ILE A 133 11.43 19.79 28.94
CA ILE A 133 10.54 20.78 28.34
C ILE A 133 9.81 21.52 29.48
N THR A 134 9.79 22.85 29.40
CA THR A 134 9.04 23.72 30.31
C THR A 134 7.78 24.25 29.62
N ARG A 135 6.69 24.41 30.38
CA ARG A 135 5.42 24.98 29.88
C ARG A 135 5.60 26.27 29.06
N GLY A 136 6.45 27.20 29.54
CA GLY A 136 6.73 28.45 28.84
C GLY A 136 7.36 28.27 27.46
N ARG A 137 8.22 27.25 27.28
CA ARG A 137 8.85 26.92 26.00
C ARG A 137 7.85 26.31 25.01
N VAL A 138 6.94 25.47 25.48
CA VAL A 138 5.84 24.93 24.65
C VAL A 138 4.90 26.05 24.22
N TYR A 139 4.56 26.97 25.12
CA TYR A 139 3.71 28.10 24.80
C TYR A 139 4.37 29.02 23.75
N ALA A 140 5.66 29.34 23.91
CA ALA A 140 6.43 30.15 22.96
C ALA A 140 6.45 29.53 21.55
N LYS A 141 6.66 28.22 21.43
CA LYS A 141 6.61 27.46 20.16
C LYS A 141 5.33 27.72 19.35
N TYR A 142 4.20 27.94 20.02
CA TYR A 142 2.90 28.16 19.37
C TYR A 142 2.49 29.63 19.27
N THR A 143 3.20 30.55 19.94
CA THR A 143 2.92 32.00 19.91
C THR A 143 3.93 32.81 19.08
N GLU A 144 5.18 32.35 18.93
CA GLU A 144 6.20 33.03 18.14
C GLU A 144 5.84 33.25 16.65
N PRO A 145 5.10 32.37 15.93
CA PRO A 145 4.75 32.64 14.54
C PRO A 145 3.60 33.66 14.38
N LEU A 146 2.93 34.10 15.46
CA LEU A 146 1.85 35.08 15.38
C LEU A 146 2.33 36.54 15.35
N HIS A 147 3.58 36.82 15.73
CA HIS A 147 4.13 38.18 15.77
C HIS A 147 4.84 38.65 14.49
N SER A 148 5.18 37.77 13.54
CA SER A 148 5.89 38.18 12.30
C SER A 148 4.99 38.45 11.08
N LYS A 149 3.65 38.40 11.24
CA LYS A 149 2.69 38.60 10.14
C LYS A 149 1.82 39.87 10.25
N LYS A 150 2.23 40.83 11.06
CA LYS A 150 1.72 42.21 11.02
C LYS A 150 2.88 43.20 11.02
N SER A 151 3.49 43.39 9.85
CA SER A 151 3.99 44.69 9.38
C SER A 151 4.25 44.64 7.89
#